data_AF-A0A2M7WP55-F1
#
_entry.id   AF-A0A2M7WP55-F1
#
_cell.length_a   1.000
_cell.length_b   1.000
_cell.length_c   1.000
_cell.angle_alpha   90.00
_cell.angle_beta   90.00
_cell.angle_gamma   90.00
#
_symmetry.space_group_name_H-M   'P 1'
#
loop_
_entity.id
_entity.type
_entity.pdbx_description
1 polymer ?
#
loop_
_entity_poly.entity_id
_entity_poly.type
_entity_poly.pdbx_seq_one_letter_code
_entity_poly.pdbx_strand_id
1 'polypeptide(L)' 'TIADPAERARLFGQDDHVRNYGRDYVDRLREAGFDVSVILPGDFMTGEEIVRMGITPAAGEIYLCSKRAA' A
#
# COMPACT_ATOMS: atom_id res chain seq x y z
N THR A 1 -19.47 -15.70 -1.39
CA THR A 1 -19.80 -14.34 -1.87
C THR A 1 -20.54 -13.60 -0.78
N ILE A 2 -20.13 -12.38 -0.42
CA ILE A 2 -20.81 -11.54 0.59
C ILE A 2 -21.86 -10.69 -0.11
N ALA A 3 -23.14 -10.82 0.28
CA ALA A 3 -24.28 -10.18 -0.40
C ALA A 3 -24.87 -8.99 0.37
N ASP A 4 -24.64 -8.90 1.68
CA ASP A 4 -25.11 -7.78 2.50
C ASP A 4 -24.21 -6.54 2.27
N PRO A 5 -24.76 -5.39 1.82
CA PRO A 5 -24.01 -4.17 1.64
C PRO A 5 -23.32 -3.67 2.91
N ALA A 6 -23.94 -3.84 4.09
CA ALA A 6 -23.35 -3.39 5.35
C ALA A 6 -22.13 -4.24 5.72
N GLU A 7 -22.24 -5.56 5.61
CA GLU A 7 -21.12 -6.48 5.83
C GLU A 7 -20.00 -6.28 4.80
N ARG A 8 -20.34 -6.01 3.53
CA ARG A 8 -19.35 -5.69 2.50
C ARG A 8 -18.60 -4.40 2.82
N ALA A 9 -19.30 -3.35 3.22
CA ALA A 9 -18.70 -2.08 3.60
C ALA A 9 -17.81 -2.21 4.85
N ARG A 10 -18.23 -3.02 5.83
CA ARG A 10 -17.44 -3.32 7.05
C ARG A 10 -16.13 -4.01 6.73
N LEU A 11 -16.13 -4.95 5.79
CA LEU A 11 -14.97 -5.76 5.44
C LEU A 11 -14.03 -5.09 4.42
N PHE A 12 -14.58 -4.36 3.45
CA PHE A 12 -13.83 -3.84 2.31
C PHE A 12 -13.76 -2.31 2.23
N GLY A 13 -14.50 -1.59 3.09
CA GLY A 13 -14.58 -0.14 3.06
C GLY A 13 -15.59 0.38 2.04
N GLN A 14 -15.38 1.62 1.58
CA GLN A 14 -16.25 2.29 0.61
C GLN A 14 -16.39 1.44 -0.66
N ASP A 15 -17.59 1.42 -1.23
CA ASP A 15 -17.91 0.59 -2.39
C ASP A 15 -17.22 1.03 -3.68
N ASP A 16 -16.88 2.31 -3.77
CA ASP A 16 -16.10 2.93 -4.84
C ASP A 16 -14.58 2.69 -4.69
N HIS A 17 -14.11 2.22 -3.53
CA HIS A 17 -12.71 1.91 -3.30
C HIS A 17 -12.37 0.49 -3.75
N VAL A 18 -12.16 0.34 -5.05
CA VAL A 18 -12.00 -0.97 -5.71
C VAL A 18 -10.66 -1.68 -5.49
N ARG A 19 -9.75 -1.14 -4.68
CA ARG A 19 -8.40 -1.69 -4.49
C ARG A 19 -8.05 -1.80 -3.01
N ASN A 20 -8.23 -3.00 -2.47
CA ASN A 20 -7.66 -3.42 -1.20
C ASN A 20 -6.80 -4.66 -1.48
N TYR A 21 -5.49 -4.54 -1.32
CA TYR A 21 -4.56 -5.63 -1.60
C TYR A 21 -4.28 -6.44 -0.35
N GLY A 22 -4.15 -7.76 -0.52
CA GLY A 22 -3.74 -8.65 0.55
C GLY A 22 -2.25 -8.50 0.88
N ARG A 23 -1.81 -9.24 1.91
CA ARG A 23 -0.40 -9.28 2.33
C ARG A 23 0.52 -9.91 1.27
N ASP A 24 -0.04 -10.58 0.28
CA ASP A 24 0.61 -11.18 -0.89
C ASP A 24 1.00 -10.14 -1.96
N TYR A 25 0.67 -8.86 -1.77
CA TYR A 25 0.88 -7.84 -2.80
C TYR A 25 2.35 -7.67 -3.21
N VAL A 26 3.27 -7.74 -2.24
CA VAL A 26 4.71 -7.67 -2.50
C VAL A 26 5.17 -8.81 -3.41
N ASP A 27 4.61 -10.00 -3.24
CA ASP A 27 4.98 -11.18 -4.04
C ASP A 27 4.42 -11.05 -5.46
N ARG A 28 3.19 -10.56 -5.61
CA ARG A 28 2.61 -10.26 -6.93
C ARG A 28 3.42 -9.24 -7.73
N LEU A 29 3.99 -8.24 -7.06
CA LEU A 29 4.88 -7.25 -7.70
C LEU A 29 6.20 -7.89 -8.14
N ARG A 30 6.77 -8.79 -7.33
CA ARG A 30 7.98 -9.55 -7.69
C ARG A 30 7.72 -10.50 -8.87
N GLU A 31 6.59 -11.21 -8.86
CA GLU A 31 6.17 -12.10 -9.96
C GLU A 31 5.98 -11.33 -11.28
N ALA A 32 5.58 -10.07 -11.21
CA ALA A 32 5.51 -9.18 -12.38
C ALA A 32 6.90 -8.73 -12.92
N GLY A 33 7.99 -9.15 -12.28
CA GLY A 33 9.36 -8.88 -12.71
C GLY A 33 9.98 -7.61 -12.14
N PHE A 34 9.41 -7.05 -11.07
CA PHE A 34 10.02 -5.94 -10.34
C PHE A 34 10.96 -6.43 -9.24
N ASP A 35 12.02 -5.67 -9.01
CA ASP A 35 12.73 -5.71 -7.74
C ASP A 35 12.00 -4.77 -6.77
N VAL A 36 11.61 -5.29 -5.60
CA VAL A 36 10.67 -4.60 -4.69
C VAL A 36 11.29 -4.46 -3.30
N SER A 37 11.44 -3.21 -2.88
CA SER A 37 11.83 -2.83 -1.52
C SER A 37 10.62 -2.27 -0.77
N VAL A 38 10.35 -2.82 0.41
CA VAL A 38 9.33 -2.28 1.31
C VAL A 38 10.00 -1.25 2.21
N ILE A 39 9.56 0.00 2.12
CA ILE A 39 10.08 1.12 2.90
C ILE A 39 8.95 1.82 3.66
N LEU A 40 9.32 2.61 4.65
CA LEU A 40 8.44 3.50 5.40
C LEU A 40 8.78 4.96 5.10
N PRO A 41 7.87 5.91 5.34
CA PRO A 41 8.16 7.34 5.21
C PRO A 41 9.44 7.78 5.94
N GLY A 42 9.70 7.19 7.12
CA GLY A 42 10.89 7.49 7.92
C GLY A 42 12.22 7.06 7.30
N ASP A 43 12.22 6.21 6.28
CA ASP A 43 13.45 5.75 5.61
C ASP A 43 14.04 6.81 4.66
N PHE A 44 13.23 7.79 4.24
CA PHE A 44 13.63 8.79 3.24
C PHE A 44 13.14 10.22 3.53
N MET A 45 12.34 10.42 4.58
CA MET A 45 11.85 11.74 5.00
C MET A 45 12.34 12.08 6.41
N THR A 46 12.54 13.38 6.66
CA THR A 46 12.76 13.90 8.01
C THR A 46 11.45 13.97 8.81
N GLY A 47 11.55 14.02 10.15
CA GLY A 47 10.38 14.21 11.01
C GLY A 47 9.61 15.50 10.71
N GLU A 48 10.31 16.59 10.38
CA GLU A 48 9.68 17.86 9.99
C GLU A 48 8.87 17.73 8.69
N GLU A 49 9.40 16.99 7.70
CA GLU A 49 8.69 16.74 6.44
C GLU A 49 7.46 15.86 6.63
N ILE A 50 7.56 14.81 7.46
CA ILE A 50 6.44 13.93 7.80
C ILE A 50 5.30 14.75 8.42
N VAL A 51 5.62 15.63 9.37
CA VAL A 51 4.65 16.53 10.01
C VAL A 51 4.07 17.52 9.00
N ARG A 52 4.92 18.20 8.24
CA ARG A 52 4.51 19.21 7.25
C ARG A 52 3.60 18.63 6.18
N MET A 53 3.86 17.40 5.74
CA MET A 53 3.07 16.71 4.71
C MET A 53 1.87 15.93 5.27
N GLY A 54 1.70 15.90 6.59
CA GLY A 54 0.56 15.22 7.24
C GLY A 54 0.60 13.70 7.10
N ILE A 55 1.80 13.10 6.98
CA ILE A 55 1.95 11.65 6.87
C ILE A 55 1.72 11.02 8.24
N THR A 56 0.70 10.16 8.35
CA THR A 56 0.34 9.47 9.59
C THR A 56 0.84 8.02 9.57
N PRO A 57 0.88 7.32 10.72
CA PRO A 57 1.18 5.89 10.76
C PRO A 57 0.24 5.03 9.90
N ALA A 58 -0.95 5.52 9.57
CA ALA A 58 -1.90 4.85 8.68
C ALA A 58 -1.43 4.80 7.21
N ALA A 59 -0.42 5.59 6.83
CA ALA A 59 0.19 5.51 5.50
C ALA A 59 0.82 4.14 5.23
N GLY A 60 1.25 3.42 6.27
CA GLY A 60 1.75 2.06 6.17
C GLY A 60 3.01 1.91 5.32
N GLU A 61 3.09 0.75 4.67
CA GLU A 61 4.21 0.34 3.82
C GLU A 61 4.17 1.00 2.44
N ILE A 62 5.34 1.37 1.91
CA ILE A 62 5.53 1.85 0.54
C ILE A 62 6.32 0.78 -0.23
N TYR A 63 5.74 0.26 -1.32
CA TYR A 63 6.37 -0.72 -2.19
C TYR A 63 7.19 -0.02 -3.30
N LEU A 64 8.46 0.26 -3.03
CA LEU A 64 9.39 0.86 -4.00
C LEU A 64 9.80 -0.19 -5.03
N CYS A 65 9.23 -0.10 -6.23
CA CYS A 65 9.48 -1.02 -7.33
C CYS A 65 10.51 -0.44 -8.31
N SER A 66 11.51 -1.23 -8.67
CA SER A 66 12.46 -0.90 -9.72
C SER A 66 12.54 -2.03 -10.75
N LYS A 67 12.94 -1.69 -11.97
CA LYS A 67 13.24 -2.66 -13.03
C LYS A 67 14.73 -2.56 -13.31
N ARG A 68 15.43 -3.70 -13.32
CA ARG A 68 16.82 -3.71 -13.79
C ARG A 68 16.84 -3.23 -15.24
N ALA A 69 17.69 -2.25 -15.53
CA ALA A 69 18.00 -1.90 -16.91
C ALA A 69 18.54 -3.15 -17.62
N ALA A 70 18.07 -3.40 -18.83
CA ALA A 70 18.53 -4.51 -19.68
C ALA A 70 19.99 -4.33 -20.08
#